data_AF-A0A8S1LY93-F1
#
_entry.id   AF-A0A8S1LY93-F1
#
_cell.length_a   1.000
_cell.length_b   1.000
_cell.length_c   1.000
_cell.angle_alpha   90.00
_cell.angle_beta   90.00
_cell.angle_gamma   90.00
#
_symmetry.space_group_name_H-M   'P 1'
#
loop_
_entity.id
_entity.type
_entity.pdbx_description
1 polymer ?
#
loop_
_entity_poly.entity_id
_entity_poly.type
_entity_poly.pdbx_seq_one_letter_code
_entity_poly.pdbx_strand_id
1 'polypeptide(L)'
;MKILRTADFFGAPFVQQIDPKQSIYKSAFGGLVTLLICSASLAYAIWVLYKWQNNQLSPKISNSMYVSDFSLLDLNYDVIKLYYWKFGENQIDPFESKILLPLVMYTTNFSFTELQLIQMSNETSDDGTLYYLPKMSLAFQNISGVIYTSSEMYIQIAKCSQIYLKEDEKCASDELIEEFFSQPLNTIVLQVHQKSLNSLDGSVQNSVQEFFIQIEQQNCYTLNTFLQSNLYELQDSFLFGYPRYLEFINGALIQPQTNSVQYCKLAYENDILGLIYIVMKGNQIKTIFEYPHAGDLLANIGSIVSVLFMIKHIIIIINEYYLNQKILNQLIQFYYPEFKKVTIQKNWRQKTVKVVLNKYEVDVKEFQQFHKKVQDQMQNKLSYLNLLYEMSRIYFIIRSFKFRDELKKSHQVGIKINLSQSKMMADSNLNSNWTNRSSQFFSQLNDEDADLLSLSNKAKEVQLSVPDEICIEKDFYENNKIS
;
A
#
# COMPACT_ATOMS: atom_id res chain seq x y z
N MET A 1 28.34 4.01 25.24
CA MET A 1 28.64 4.75 23.99
C MET A 1 29.28 3.89 22.89
N LYS A 2 30.25 3.00 23.17
CA LYS A 2 30.88 2.16 22.13
C LYS A 2 29.87 1.25 21.39
N ILE A 3 28.95 0.63 22.13
CA ILE A 3 27.87 -0.24 21.59
C ILE A 3 26.92 0.54 20.64
N LEU A 4 26.57 1.78 20.97
CA LEU A 4 25.74 2.62 20.11
C LEU A 4 26.48 2.96 18.81
N ARG A 5 27.77 3.29 18.87
CA ARG A 5 28.56 3.54 17.65
C ARG A 5 28.70 2.30 16.77
N THR A 6 28.75 1.09 17.34
CA THR A 6 28.79 -0.14 16.54
C THR A 6 27.45 -0.43 15.85
N ALA A 7 26.34 -0.07 16.50
CA ALA A 7 24.98 -0.24 15.97
C ALA A 7 24.58 0.76 14.88
N ASP A 8 25.39 1.79 14.59
CA ASP A 8 25.13 2.74 13.51
C ASP A 8 25.34 2.06 12.14
N PHE A 9 24.25 1.82 11.42
CA PHE A 9 24.25 1.34 10.03
C PHE A 9 24.31 2.48 9.01
N PHE A 10 24.19 3.73 9.45
CA PHE A 10 24.12 4.93 8.62
C PHE A 10 25.40 5.76 8.70
N GLY A 11 26.53 5.10 8.94
CA GLY A 11 27.83 5.75 9.02
C GLY A 11 28.20 6.47 7.72
N ALA A 12 28.95 7.57 7.85
CA ALA A 12 29.42 8.37 6.72
C ALA A 12 30.82 7.93 6.28
N PRO A 13 31.10 7.76 4.97
CA PRO A 13 32.43 7.41 4.50
C PRO A 13 33.42 8.56 4.75
N PHE A 14 34.63 8.23 5.21
CA PHE A 14 35.71 9.19 5.34
C PHE A 14 36.41 9.36 3.99
N VAL A 15 36.15 10.47 3.30
CA VAL A 15 36.64 10.71 1.93
C VAL A 15 38.17 10.93 1.89
N GLN A 16 38.76 11.48 2.96
CA GLN A 16 40.19 11.76 3.05
C GLN A 16 40.97 10.58 3.65
N GLN A 17 40.92 9.40 3.02
CA GLN A 17 41.49 8.17 3.57
C GLN A 17 43.01 8.27 3.84
N ILE A 18 43.41 8.25 5.12
CA ILE A 18 44.82 8.08 5.55
C ILE A 18 45.03 6.72 6.25
N ASP A 19 43.97 6.08 6.77
CA ASP A 19 44.02 4.74 7.39
C ASP A 19 42.86 3.85 6.86
N PRO A 20 43.15 2.68 6.25
CA PRO A 20 42.12 1.76 5.75
C PRO A 20 41.21 1.19 6.84
N LYS A 21 41.61 1.23 8.12
CA LYS A 21 40.80 0.72 9.25
C LYS A 21 39.70 1.69 9.73
N GLN A 22 39.67 2.95 9.26
CA GLN A 22 38.70 3.97 9.67
C GLN A 22 37.88 4.55 8.50
N SER A 23 37.46 3.70 7.57
CA SER A 23 36.76 4.13 6.35
C SER A 23 35.35 4.73 6.60
N ILE A 24 34.73 4.48 7.76
CA ILE A 24 33.35 4.91 8.04
C ILE A 24 33.28 5.55 9.43
N TYR A 25 32.84 6.81 9.48
CA TYR A 25 32.49 7.48 10.72
C TYR A 25 31.10 7.04 11.19
N LYS A 26 31.05 6.49 12.42
CA LYS A 26 29.82 6.08 13.09
C LYS A 26 29.57 6.92 14.33
N SER A 27 28.36 7.45 14.48
CA SER A 27 27.99 8.27 15.62
C SER A 27 27.10 7.52 16.62
N ALA A 28 27.14 7.93 17.89
CA ALA A 28 26.26 7.34 18.90
C ALA A 28 24.78 7.71 18.65
N PHE A 29 24.55 8.87 18.03
CA PHE A 29 23.22 9.33 17.62
C PHE A 29 22.68 8.48 16.47
N GLY A 30 23.47 8.24 15.42
CA GLY A 30 23.11 7.37 14.30
C GLY A 30 22.79 5.95 14.76
N GLY A 31 23.55 5.42 15.73
CA GLY A 31 23.25 4.14 16.38
C GLY A 31 21.92 4.11 17.13
N LEU A 32 21.60 5.17 17.88
CA LEU A 32 20.30 5.28 18.57
C LEU A 32 19.15 5.30 17.57
N VAL A 33 19.27 6.10 16.50
CA VAL A 33 18.23 6.18 15.47
C VAL A 33 18.09 4.86 14.71
N THR A 34 19.20 4.15 14.45
CA THR A 34 19.18 2.80 13.85
C THR A 34 18.36 1.84 14.71
N LEU A 35 18.60 1.82 16.03
CA LEU A 35 17.85 0.97 16.96
C LEU A 35 16.35 1.31 16.99
N LEU A 36 16.00 2.61 16.97
CA LEU A 36 14.60 3.05 16.92
C LEU A 36 13.91 2.63 15.62
N ILE A 37 14.57 2.79 14.48
CA ILE A 37 14.02 2.37 13.17
C ILE A 37 13.81 0.85 13.15
N CYS A 38 14.79 0.07 13.61
CA CYS A 38 14.67 -1.38 13.69
C CYS A 38 13.56 -1.82 14.64
N SER A 39 13.42 -1.19 15.82
CA SER A 39 12.36 -1.56 16.77
C SER A 39 10.97 -1.19 16.24
N ALA A 40 10.82 -0.01 15.63
CA ALA A 40 9.56 0.42 15.01
C ALA A 40 9.18 -0.50 13.84
N SER A 41 10.16 -0.90 13.01
CA SER A 41 9.96 -1.83 11.90
C SER A 41 9.51 -3.21 12.39
N LEU A 42 10.14 -3.74 13.44
CA LEU A 42 9.77 -5.02 14.03
C LEU A 42 8.38 -4.97 14.67
N ALA A 43 8.08 -3.90 15.42
CA ALA A 43 6.76 -3.69 16.02
C ALA A 43 5.66 -3.60 14.95
N TYR A 44 5.93 -2.90 13.85
CA TYR A 44 5.01 -2.81 12.72
C TYR A 44 4.78 -4.19 12.07
N ALA A 45 5.85 -4.97 11.84
CA ALA A 45 5.72 -6.32 11.29
C ALA A 45 4.88 -7.24 12.18
N ILE A 46 5.11 -7.22 13.50
CA ILE A 46 4.31 -7.99 14.48
C ILE A 46 2.85 -7.54 14.43
N TRP A 47 2.58 -6.24 14.34
CA TRP A 47 1.23 -5.70 14.26
C TRP A 47 0.49 -6.11 12.98
N VAL A 48 1.18 -6.11 11.82
CA VAL A 48 0.59 -6.60 10.56
C VAL A 48 0.26 -8.09 10.64
N LEU A 49 1.16 -8.90 11.21
CA LEU A 49 0.91 -10.33 11.42
C LEU A 49 -0.26 -10.57 12.38
N TYR A 50 -0.37 -9.77 13.45
CA TYR A 50 -1.51 -9.81 14.37
C TYR A 50 -2.83 -9.49 13.66
N LYS A 51 -2.86 -8.46 12.80
CA LYS A 51 -4.04 -8.13 12.00
C LYS A 51 -4.44 -9.24 11.03
N TRP A 52 -3.44 -9.86 10.39
CA TRP A 52 -3.65 -10.99 9.50
C TRP A 52 -4.25 -12.18 10.26
N GLN A 53 -3.67 -12.57 11.40
CA GLN A 53 -4.15 -13.70 12.20
C GLN A 53 -5.59 -13.52 12.69
N ASN A 54 -6.02 -12.28 12.94
CA ASN A 54 -7.38 -11.97 13.40
C ASN A 54 -8.35 -11.61 12.26
N ASN A 55 -8.03 -11.92 11.00
CA ASN A 55 -8.89 -11.64 9.83
C ASN A 55 -9.34 -10.17 9.71
N GLN A 56 -8.49 -9.23 10.16
CA GLN A 56 -8.76 -7.79 10.11
C GLN A 56 -8.27 -7.14 8.81
N LEU A 57 -7.69 -7.93 7.90
CA LEU A 57 -7.29 -7.48 6.57
C LEU A 57 -8.35 -7.93 5.58
N SER A 58 -8.96 -6.96 4.89
CA SER A 58 -9.97 -7.24 3.87
C SER A 58 -9.35 -8.00 2.70
N PRO A 59 -10.02 -9.04 2.18
CA PRO A 59 -9.58 -9.70 0.96
C PRO A 59 -9.78 -8.79 -0.24
N LYS A 60 -9.07 -9.07 -1.33
CA LYS A 60 -9.41 -8.55 -2.64
C LYS A 60 -10.62 -9.33 -3.15
N ILE A 61 -11.65 -8.60 -3.58
CA ILE A 61 -12.89 -9.18 -4.08
C ILE A 61 -12.97 -8.89 -5.57
N SER A 62 -13.12 -9.94 -6.39
CA SER A 62 -13.41 -9.78 -7.81
C SER A 62 -14.68 -10.54 -8.18
N ASN A 63 -15.48 -9.94 -9.05
CA ASN A 63 -16.74 -10.52 -9.53
C ASN A 63 -16.65 -10.71 -11.04
N SER A 64 -17.07 -11.88 -11.51
CA SER A 64 -17.22 -12.17 -12.93
C SER A 64 -18.52 -12.91 -13.17
N MET A 65 -19.08 -12.81 -14.38
CA MET A 65 -20.23 -13.60 -14.80
C MET A 65 -19.76 -14.75 -15.66
N TYR A 66 -20.26 -15.95 -15.39
CA TYR A 66 -19.92 -17.13 -16.16
C TYR A 66 -21.15 -18.02 -16.39
N VAL A 67 -21.02 -18.92 -17.36
CA VAL A 67 -22.03 -19.93 -17.66
C VAL A 67 -21.94 -20.99 -16.58
N SER A 68 -23.00 -21.11 -15.79
CA SER A 68 -23.06 -21.96 -14.60
C SER A 68 -22.92 -23.44 -14.94
N ASP A 69 -22.36 -24.26 -14.07
CA ASP A 69 -22.56 -25.73 -14.15
C ASP A 69 -23.47 -26.27 -13.04
N PHE A 70 -23.88 -25.40 -12.10
CA PHE A 70 -24.66 -25.67 -10.88
C PHE A 70 -24.24 -26.95 -10.13
N SER A 71 -23.02 -27.43 -10.37
CA SER A 71 -22.58 -28.77 -9.94
C SER A 71 -22.37 -28.83 -8.44
N LEU A 72 -22.12 -27.68 -7.82
CA LEU A 72 -21.88 -27.50 -6.39
C LEU A 72 -23.10 -26.93 -5.66
N LEU A 73 -24.17 -26.59 -6.38
CA LEU A 73 -25.37 -26.02 -5.78
C LEU A 73 -26.12 -27.10 -5.00
N ASP A 74 -25.99 -27.05 -3.68
CA ASP A 74 -26.78 -27.89 -2.79
C ASP A 74 -28.15 -27.24 -2.54
N LEU A 75 -29.21 -27.82 -3.09
CA LEU A 75 -30.59 -27.38 -2.86
C LEU A 75 -31.26 -28.08 -1.65
N ASN A 76 -30.51 -28.89 -0.88
CA ASN A 76 -31.06 -29.63 0.27
C ASN A 76 -31.23 -28.78 1.54
N TYR A 77 -31.34 -27.45 1.40
CA TYR A 77 -31.69 -26.55 2.50
C TYR A 77 -32.97 -25.77 2.17
N ASP A 78 -33.60 -25.19 3.19
CA ASP A 78 -34.88 -24.48 3.08
C ASP A 78 -34.75 -23.15 2.33
N VAL A 79 -34.53 -23.18 1.02
CA VAL A 79 -34.39 -21.99 0.16
C VAL A 79 -35.69 -21.19 0.15
N ILE A 80 -36.84 -21.85 0.12
CA ILE A 80 -38.14 -21.22 -0.02
C ILE A 80 -39.02 -21.64 1.14
N LYS A 81 -39.63 -20.64 1.81
CA LYS A 81 -40.71 -20.86 2.77
C LYS A 81 -41.94 -20.09 2.34
N LEU A 82 -43.10 -20.69 2.57
CA LEU A 82 -44.39 -20.06 2.30
C LEU A 82 -45.23 -20.09 3.58
N TYR A 83 -45.83 -18.99 3.97
CA TYR A 83 -46.77 -18.96 5.10
C TYR A 83 -47.82 -17.86 4.93
N TYR A 84 -48.87 -17.92 5.74
CA TYR A 84 -49.88 -16.87 5.80
C TYR A 84 -49.53 -15.86 6.89
N TRP A 85 -49.55 -14.56 6.56
CA TRP A 85 -49.24 -13.52 7.53
C TRP A 85 -50.48 -13.17 8.35
N LYS A 86 -50.55 -13.74 9.55
CA LYS A 86 -51.62 -13.50 10.51
C LYS A 86 -51.30 -12.26 11.36
N PHE A 87 -51.99 -11.15 11.13
CA PHE A 87 -51.82 -9.88 11.86
C PHE A 87 -52.49 -9.87 13.25
N GLY A 88 -53.46 -10.75 13.49
CA GLY A 88 -54.16 -10.83 14.77
C GLY A 88 -54.74 -12.22 15.03
N GLU A 89 -54.94 -12.55 16.31
CA GLU A 89 -55.38 -13.89 16.73
C GLU A 89 -56.72 -14.32 16.09
N ASN A 90 -57.61 -13.35 15.82
CA ASN A 90 -58.95 -13.56 15.26
C ASN A 90 -58.99 -13.73 13.73
N GLN A 91 -57.86 -13.59 13.02
CA GLN A 91 -57.84 -13.81 11.57
C GLN A 91 -57.87 -15.30 11.23
N ILE A 92 -58.57 -15.63 10.16
CA ILE A 92 -58.64 -17.01 9.66
C ILE A 92 -57.36 -17.28 8.88
N ASP A 93 -56.59 -18.29 9.30
CA ASP A 93 -55.50 -18.80 8.50
C ASP A 93 -56.08 -19.72 7.40
N PRO A 94 -55.94 -19.36 6.11
CA PRO A 94 -56.55 -20.12 5.03
C PRO A 94 -55.91 -21.50 4.82
N PHE A 95 -54.69 -21.72 5.29
CA PHE A 95 -54.00 -22.99 5.15
C PHE A 95 -54.38 -23.95 6.29
N GLU A 96 -54.43 -23.47 7.54
CA GLU A 96 -54.88 -24.29 8.68
C GLU A 96 -56.35 -24.68 8.55
N SER A 97 -57.19 -23.73 8.13
CA SER A 97 -58.63 -23.94 7.93
C SER A 97 -58.97 -24.69 6.63
N LYS A 98 -57.97 -24.99 5.79
CA LYS A 98 -58.14 -25.69 4.50
C LYS A 98 -59.12 -24.96 3.57
N ILE A 99 -59.02 -23.64 3.52
CA ILE A 99 -59.66 -22.78 2.51
C ILE A 99 -58.79 -22.75 1.25
N LEU A 100 -57.48 -22.57 1.45
CA LEU A 100 -56.47 -22.61 0.41
C LEU A 100 -55.50 -23.75 0.66
N LEU A 101 -54.99 -24.35 -0.41
CA LEU A 101 -53.99 -25.40 -0.37
C LEU A 101 -52.75 -24.94 -1.16
N PRO A 102 -51.55 -24.99 -0.54
CA PRO A 102 -50.30 -24.78 -1.25
C PRO A 102 -49.90 -26.09 -1.94
N LEU A 103 -50.00 -26.12 -3.27
CA LEU A 103 -49.65 -27.26 -4.11
C LEU A 103 -48.33 -26.97 -4.84
N VAL A 104 -47.54 -28.00 -5.09
CA VAL A 104 -46.31 -27.92 -5.90
C VAL A 104 -46.41 -28.85 -7.10
N MET A 105 -45.90 -28.38 -8.23
CA MET A 105 -45.68 -29.18 -9.44
C MET A 105 -44.36 -28.73 -10.09
N TYR A 106 -43.80 -29.60 -10.92
CA TYR A 106 -42.57 -29.34 -11.65
C TYR A 106 -42.82 -29.45 -13.15
N THR A 107 -42.05 -28.73 -13.95
CA THR A 107 -41.90 -29.06 -15.37
C THR A 107 -40.71 -29.99 -15.52
N THR A 108 -40.85 -31.10 -16.22
CA THR A 108 -39.70 -31.92 -16.63
C THR A 108 -39.79 -32.13 -18.13
N ASN A 109 -38.77 -31.67 -18.87
CA ASN A 109 -38.76 -31.69 -20.34
C ASN A 109 -40.06 -31.10 -20.97
N PHE A 110 -40.49 -29.94 -20.48
CA PHE A 110 -41.69 -29.22 -20.94
C PHE A 110 -43.04 -29.91 -20.66
N SER A 111 -43.05 -30.95 -19.81
CA SER A 111 -44.27 -31.60 -19.34
C SER A 111 -44.48 -31.38 -17.84
N PHE A 112 -45.72 -31.13 -17.43
CA PHE A 112 -46.06 -30.90 -16.02
C PHE A 112 -46.18 -32.23 -15.26
N THR A 113 -45.59 -32.29 -14.07
CA THR A 113 -45.83 -33.39 -13.12
C THR A 113 -47.18 -33.23 -12.44
N GLU A 114 -47.65 -34.30 -11.79
CA GLU A 114 -48.84 -34.24 -10.95
C GLU A 114 -48.67 -33.24 -9.80
N LEU A 115 -49.76 -32.56 -9.43
CA LEU A 115 -49.82 -31.64 -8.30
C LEU A 115 -49.72 -32.40 -6.98
N GLN A 116 -48.84 -31.94 -6.09
CA GLN A 116 -48.63 -32.51 -4.77
C GLN A 116 -48.86 -31.46 -3.70
N LEU A 117 -49.52 -31.83 -2.61
CA LEU A 117 -49.69 -30.93 -1.46
C LEU A 117 -48.35 -30.70 -0.76
N ILE A 118 -47.97 -29.43 -0.55
CA ILE A 118 -46.77 -29.10 0.20
C ILE A 118 -47.01 -29.44 1.67
N GLN A 119 -46.08 -30.18 2.27
CA GLN A 119 -46.17 -30.53 3.69
C GLN A 119 -45.90 -29.30 4.55
N MET A 120 -46.77 -29.11 5.54
CA MET A 120 -46.57 -28.12 6.58
C MET A 120 -45.37 -28.54 7.45
N SER A 121 -44.55 -27.55 7.81
CA SER A 121 -43.44 -27.71 8.74
C SER A 121 -43.94 -28.01 10.15
N ASN A 122 -43.16 -28.79 10.91
CA ASN A 122 -43.37 -28.97 12.35
C ASN A 122 -42.77 -27.81 13.17
N GLU A 123 -41.97 -26.96 12.53
CA GLU A 123 -41.34 -25.79 13.13
C GLU A 123 -42.15 -24.52 12.80
N THR A 124 -42.14 -23.57 13.72
CA THR A 124 -42.77 -22.25 13.56
C THR A 124 -41.73 -21.19 13.20
N SER A 125 -42.15 -20.15 12.48
CA SER A 125 -41.38 -18.92 12.28
C SER A 125 -41.12 -18.20 13.62
N ASP A 126 -40.24 -17.20 13.62
CA ASP A 126 -39.96 -16.33 14.78
C ASP A 126 -41.23 -15.63 15.31
N ASP A 127 -42.19 -15.39 14.40
CA ASP A 127 -43.50 -14.80 14.71
C ASP A 127 -44.56 -15.84 15.15
N GLY A 128 -44.17 -17.12 15.30
CA GLY A 128 -45.04 -18.22 15.72
C GLY A 128 -45.93 -18.83 14.62
N THR A 129 -45.82 -18.36 13.38
CA THR A 129 -46.59 -18.88 12.24
C THR A 129 -46.02 -20.19 11.69
N LEU A 130 -46.90 -21.13 11.35
CA LEU A 130 -46.50 -22.36 10.64
C LEU A 130 -46.19 -22.05 9.17
N TYR A 131 -45.19 -22.73 8.62
CA TYR A 131 -44.75 -22.51 7.24
C TYR A 131 -44.71 -23.80 6.44
N TYR A 132 -44.70 -23.66 5.12
CA TYR A 132 -44.67 -24.73 4.14
C TYR A 132 -43.30 -24.75 3.46
N LEU A 133 -42.70 -25.95 3.38
CA LEU A 133 -41.38 -26.18 2.79
C LEU A 133 -41.50 -26.99 1.49
N PRO A 134 -41.57 -26.34 0.32
CA PRO A 134 -41.46 -27.04 -0.93
C PRO A 134 -40.05 -27.62 -1.10
N LYS A 135 -39.95 -28.91 -1.44
CA LYS A 135 -38.67 -29.52 -1.82
C LYS A 135 -38.24 -28.98 -3.17
N MET A 136 -37.10 -28.30 -3.24
CA MET A 136 -36.62 -27.80 -4.52
C MET A 136 -35.99 -28.90 -5.36
N SER A 137 -36.42 -29.02 -6.62
CA SER A 137 -35.85 -29.93 -7.61
C SER A 137 -35.75 -29.20 -8.95
N LEU A 138 -34.67 -28.43 -9.10
CA LEU A 138 -34.35 -27.71 -10.33
C LEU A 138 -33.21 -28.43 -11.05
N ALA A 139 -33.32 -28.53 -12.37
CA ALA A 139 -32.38 -29.25 -13.21
C ALA A 139 -32.04 -28.42 -14.44
N PHE A 140 -30.85 -28.65 -14.98
CA PHE A 140 -30.31 -27.88 -16.10
C PHE A 140 -29.77 -28.80 -17.18
N GLN A 141 -29.90 -28.37 -18.42
CA GLN A 141 -29.34 -29.06 -19.58
C GLN A 141 -28.58 -28.07 -20.44
N ASN A 142 -27.39 -28.48 -20.89
CA ASN A 142 -26.61 -27.73 -21.87
C ASN A 142 -26.96 -28.22 -23.27
N ILE A 143 -27.58 -27.36 -24.07
CA ILE A 143 -27.93 -27.63 -25.46
C ILE A 143 -27.17 -26.64 -26.32
N SER A 144 -26.21 -27.13 -27.12
CA SER A 144 -25.41 -26.32 -28.06
C SER A 144 -24.64 -25.15 -27.42
N GLY A 145 -24.16 -25.32 -26.18
CA GLY A 145 -23.42 -24.28 -25.46
C GLY A 145 -24.30 -23.25 -24.75
N VAL A 146 -25.62 -23.42 -24.78
CA VAL A 146 -26.59 -22.62 -24.02
C VAL A 146 -27.20 -23.49 -22.94
N ILE A 147 -27.26 -22.96 -21.72
CA ILE A 147 -27.86 -23.67 -20.59
C ILE A 147 -29.32 -23.29 -20.48
N TYR A 148 -30.16 -24.32 -20.53
CA TYR A 148 -31.59 -24.22 -20.32
C TYR A 148 -31.95 -24.86 -18.99
N THR A 149 -32.89 -24.24 -18.28
CA THR A 149 -33.51 -24.87 -17.11
C THR A 149 -34.45 -25.96 -17.62
N SER A 150 -34.12 -27.22 -17.33
CA SER A 150 -34.91 -28.38 -17.76
C SER A 150 -35.96 -28.80 -16.73
N SER A 151 -35.81 -28.33 -15.49
CA SER A 151 -36.82 -28.47 -14.45
C SER A 151 -37.10 -27.15 -13.75
N GLU A 152 -38.34 -26.71 -13.82
CA GLU A 152 -38.86 -25.50 -13.17
C GLU A 152 -39.90 -25.90 -12.14
N MET A 153 -40.12 -25.06 -11.13
CA MET A 153 -41.02 -25.34 -10.03
C MET A 153 -42.18 -24.34 -10.03
N TYR A 154 -43.39 -24.82 -9.82
CA TYR A 154 -44.58 -23.99 -9.69
C TYR A 154 -45.25 -24.30 -8.35
N ILE A 155 -45.43 -23.27 -7.53
CA ILE A 155 -46.26 -23.34 -6.33
C ILE A 155 -47.61 -22.73 -6.67
N GLN A 156 -48.67 -23.50 -6.57
CA GLN A 156 -50.04 -23.03 -6.75
C GLN A 156 -50.71 -22.84 -5.38
N ILE A 157 -51.31 -21.69 -5.19
CA ILE A 157 -52.18 -21.38 -4.06
C ILE A 157 -53.60 -21.51 -4.60
N ALA A 158 -54.16 -22.71 -4.46
CA ALA A 158 -55.44 -23.08 -5.02
C ALA A 158 -56.52 -23.13 -3.93
N LYS A 159 -57.77 -22.92 -4.32
CA LYS A 159 -58.91 -23.25 -3.45
C LYS A 159 -58.88 -24.73 -3.10
N CYS A 160 -59.29 -25.05 -1.89
CA CYS A 160 -59.29 -26.42 -1.42
C CYS A 160 -60.16 -27.32 -2.33
N SER A 161 -59.58 -28.46 -2.70
CA SER A 161 -60.27 -29.51 -3.44
C SER A 161 -59.99 -30.84 -2.75
N GLN A 162 -61.04 -31.64 -2.59
CA GLN A 162 -61.00 -32.90 -1.84
C GLN A 162 -60.02 -33.91 -2.45
N ILE A 163 -59.68 -33.79 -3.73
CA ILE A 163 -58.76 -34.69 -4.44
C ILE A 163 -57.33 -34.63 -3.92
N TYR A 164 -56.93 -33.52 -3.29
CA TYR A 164 -55.57 -33.31 -2.77
C TYR A 164 -55.46 -33.58 -1.25
N LEU A 165 -56.60 -33.82 -0.59
CA LEU A 165 -56.68 -34.07 0.84
C LEU A 165 -56.67 -35.58 1.12
N LYS A 166 -56.30 -35.94 2.35
CA LYS A 166 -56.43 -37.32 2.84
C LYS A 166 -57.91 -37.67 3.09
N GLU A 167 -58.25 -38.95 3.15
CA GLU A 167 -59.63 -39.44 3.25
C GLU A 167 -60.40 -38.91 4.49
N ASP A 168 -59.69 -38.55 5.55
CA ASP A 168 -60.21 -38.03 6.82
C ASP A 168 -60.28 -36.50 6.89
N GLU A 169 -59.67 -35.80 5.93
CA GLU A 169 -59.61 -34.35 5.88
C GLU A 169 -60.72 -33.77 5.00
N LYS A 170 -61.27 -32.62 5.37
CA LYS A 170 -62.29 -31.91 4.58
C LYS A 170 -61.90 -30.47 4.35
N CYS A 171 -62.30 -29.94 3.20
CA CYS A 171 -62.23 -28.50 2.93
C CYS A 171 -63.16 -27.71 3.86
N ALA A 172 -62.85 -26.42 4.03
CA ALA A 172 -63.70 -25.47 4.74
C ALA A 172 -65.13 -25.40 4.18
N SER A 173 -66.09 -25.01 5.02
CA SER A 173 -67.46 -24.70 4.59
C SER A 173 -67.51 -23.40 3.79
N ASP A 174 -68.51 -23.27 2.89
CA ASP A 174 -68.69 -22.06 2.08
C ASP A 174 -68.84 -20.80 2.94
N GLU A 175 -69.49 -20.91 4.10
CA GLU A 175 -69.61 -19.81 5.08
C GLU A 175 -68.25 -19.32 5.58
N LEU A 176 -67.33 -20.23 5.91
CA LEU A 176 -65.99 -19.88 6.38
C LEU A 176 -65.12 -19.32 5.26
N ILE A 177 -65.32 -19.81 4.03
CA ILE A 177 -64.65 -19.29 2.84
C ILE A 177 -65.07 -17.84 2.58
N GLU A 178 -66.37 -17.54 2.63
CA GLU A 178 -66.88 -16.17 2.49
C GLU A 178 -66.38 -15.26 3.62
N GLU A 179 -66.37 -15.76 4.86
CA GLU A 179 -65.82 -15.02 6.00
C GLU A 179 -64.34 -14.66 5.78
N PHE A 180 -63.51 -15.61 5.35
CA PHE A 180 -62.09 -15.35 5.04
C PHE A 180 -61.92 -14.28 3.95
N PHE A 181 -62.62 -14.37 2.82
CA PHE A 181 -62.49 -13.38 1.74
C PHE A 181 -63.09 -12.01 2.09
N SER A 182 -63.90 -11.93 3.14
CA SER A 182 -64.38 -10.65 3.69
C SER A 182 -63.34 -9.95 4.58
N GLN A 183 -62.32 -10.68 5.04
CA GLN A 183 -61.25 -10.13 5.88
C GLN A 183 -60.32 -9.23 5.06
N PRO A 184 -59.87 -8.08 5.60
CA PRO A 184 -58.87 -7.26 4.95
C PRO A 184 -57.47 -7.88 5.08
N LEU A 185 -56.61 -7.59 4.10
CA LEU A 185 -55.17 -7.89 4.12
C LEU A 185 -54.80 -9.39 4.16
N ASN A 186 -55.58 -10.24 3.48
CA ASN A 186 -55.24 -11.66 3.30
C ASN A 186 -53.91 -11.81 2.55
N THR A 187 -52.81 -11.97 3.29
CA THR A 187 -51.46 -11.87 2.75
C THR A 187 -50.71 -13.17 2.92
N ILE A 188 -50.21 -13.71 1.82
CA ILE A 188 -49.32 -14.87 1.81
C ILE A 188 -47.90 -14.36 1.60
N VAL A 189 -46.97 -14.85 2.40
CA VAL A 189 -45.56 -14.45 2.37
C VAL A 189 -44.74 -15.58 1.78
N LEU A 190 -43.97 -15.23 0.77
CA LEU A 190 -42.90 -16.05 0.21
C LEU A 190 -41.57 -15.53 0.77
N GLN A 191 -40.87 -16.36 1.53
CA GLN A 191 -39.51 -16.11 1.97
C GLN A 191 -38.52 -16.83 1.06
N VAL A 192 -37.52 -16.11 0.58
CA VAL A 192 -36.35 -16.68 -0.09
C VAL A 192 -35.14 -16.55 0.83
N HIS A 193 -34.67 -17.68 1.35
CA HIS A 193 -33.45 -17.77 2.15
C HIS A 193 -32.23 -17.81 1.24
N GLN A 194 -31.32 -16.89 1.52
CA GLN A 194 -30.10 -16.68 0.78
C GLN A 194 -28.92 -16.93 1.71
N LYS A 195 -27.84 -17.47 1.12
CA LYS A 195 -26.56 -17.63 1.79
C LYS A 195 -25.54 -16.77 1.07
N SER A 196 -24.79 -16.01 1.84
CA SER A 196 -23.65 -15.22 1.38
C SER A 196 -22.45 -15.48 2.27
N LEU A 197 -21.27 -15.09 1.83
CA LEU A 197 -20.07 -15.18 2.65
C LEU A 197 -19.71 -13.81 3.20
N ASN A 198 -19.38 -13.77 4.49
CA ASN A 198 -18.76 -12.61 5.10
C ASN A 198 -17.35 -12.44 4.52
N SER A 199 -17.08 -11.26 3.96
CA SER A 199 -15.79 -10.96 3.35
C SER A 199 -14.61 -11.02 4.34
N LEU A 200 -14.82 -10.80 5.63
CA LEU A 200 -13.72 -10.76 6.60
C LEU A 200 -13.19 -12.15 6.97
N ASP A 201 -14.07 -13.09 7.26
CA ASP A 201 -13.71 -14.40 7.82
C ASP A 201 -14.16 -15.59 6.95
N GLY A 202 -14.87 -15.34 5.85
CA GLY A 202 -15.41 -16.37 4.98
C GLY A 202 -16.53 -17.19 5.63
N SER A 203 -17.12 -16.70 6.73
CA SER A 203 -18.25 -17.35 7.39
C SER A 203 -19.53 -17.21 6.55
N VAL A 204 -20.39 -18.25 6.59
CA VAL A 204 -21.68 -18.21 5.90
C VAL A 204 -22.65 -17.34 6.70
N GLN A 205 -23.22 -16.35 6.03
CA GLN A 205 -24.28 -15.49 6.54
C GLN A 205 -25.59 -15.82 5.83
N ASN A 206 -26.65 -16.00 6.60
CA ASN A 206 -27.99 -16.20 6.09
C ASN A 206 -28.70 -14.85 6.01
N SER A 207 -29.42 -14.61 4.92
CA SER A 207 -30.34 -13.48 4.78
C SER A 207 -31.66 -13.96 4.19
N VAL A 208 -32.74 -13.23 4.46
CA VAL A 208 -34.07 -13.56 3.97
C VAL A 208 -34.60 -12.40 3.15
N GLN A 209 -35.24 -12.71 2.02
CA GLN A 209 -36.03 -11.77 1.26
C GLN A 209 -37.49 -12.20 1.32
N GLU A 210 -38.36 -11.28 1.74
CA GLU A 210 -39.80 -11.54 1.87
C GLU A 210 -40.57 -10.87 0.75
N PHE A 211 -41.53 -11.61 0.19
CA PHE A 211 -42.41 -11.13 -0.86
C PHE A 211 -43.85 -11.41 -0.47
N PHE A 212 -44.70 -10.40 -0.65
CA PHE A 212 -46.07 -10.42 -0.16
C PHE A 212 -47.03 -10.57 -1.33
N ILE A 213 -47.93 -11.54 -1.24
CA ILE A 213 -49.02 -11.79 -2.18
C ILE A 213 -50.33 -11.51 -1.44
N GLN A 214 -51.02 -10.44 -1.83
CA GLN A 214 -52.35 -10.16 -1.29
C GLN A 214 -53.38 -10.90 -2.12
N ILE A 215 -54.07 -11.87 -1.52
CA ILE A 215 -55.00 -12.75 -2.22
C ILE A 215 -56.40 -12.16 -2.22
N GLU A 216 -57.04 -12.18 -3.38
CA GLU A 216 -58.42 -11.75 -3.59
C GLU A 216 -59.17 -12.80 -4.42
N GLN A 217 -60.49 -12.86 -4.27
CA GLN A 217 -61.29 -13.88 -4.95
C GLN A 217 -61.38 -13.68 -6.48
N GLN A 218 -61.21 -12.44 -6.97
CA GLN A 218 -61.41 -12.10 -8.39
C GLN A 218 -60.11 -12.16 -9.23
N ASN A 219 -58.96 -12.12 -8.55
CA ASN A 219 -57.65 -11.98 -9.17
C ASN A 219 -56.77 -13.20 -8.88
N CYS A 220 -55.96 -13.56 -9.87
CA CYS A 220 -54.93 -14.58 -9.76
C CYS A 220 -53.56 -13.90 -9.87
N TYR A 221 -52.80 -13.94 -8.78
CA TYR A 221 -51.51 -13.27 -8.68
C TYR A 221 -50.38 -14.22 -9.07
N THR A 222 -49.59 -13.87 -10.08
CA THR A 222 -48.45 -14.66 -10.54
C THR A 222 -47.14 -13.98 -10.14
N LEU A 223 -46.25 -14.70 -9.46
CA LEU A 223 -44.90 -14.27 -9.16
C LEU A 223 -43.91 -15.09 -9.99
N ASN A 224 -43.20 -14.44 -10.92
CA ASN A 224 -42.08 -15.06 -11.61
C ASN A 224 -40.79 -14.80 -10.82
N THR A 225 -40.32 -15.82 -10.13
CA THR A 225 -39.17 -15.80 -9.22
C THR A 225 -37.94 -16.40 -9.90
N PHE A 226 -37.00 -15.53 -10.25
CA PHE A 226 -35.71 -15.89 -10.84
C PHE A 226 -34.64 -15.94 -9.77
N LEU A 227 -34.30 -17.14 -9.31
CA LEU A 227 -33.25 -17.39 -8.34
C LEU A 227 -31.87 -17.20 -8.98
N GLN A 228 -30.94 -16.61 -8.23
CA GLN A 228 -29.57 -16.38 -8.67
C GLN A 228 -28.59 -17.10 -7.75
N SER A 229 -27.63 -17.83 -8.32
CA SER A 229 -26.53 -18.43 -7.56
C SER A 229 -25.24 -17.62 -7.69
N ASN A 230 -24.40 -17.78 -6.67
CA ASN A 230 -23.04 -17.28 -6.65
C ASN A 230 -22.09 -18.43 -6.32
N LEU A 231 -21.07 -18.63 -7.17
CA LEU A 231 -19.93 -19.48 -6.85
C LEU A 231 -18.87 -18.62 -6.18
N TYR A 232 -18.59 -18.96 -4.94
CA TYR A 232 -17.52 -18.40 -4.16
C TYR A 232 -16.25 -19.22 -4.35
N GLU A 233 -15.17 -18.55 -4.75
CA GLU A 233 -13.82 -19.08 -4.73
C GLU A 233 -13.05 -18.44 -3.58
N LEU A 234 -12.80 -19.21 -2.52
CA LEU A 234 -12.07 -18.77 -1.33
C LEU A 234 -10.60 -19.15 -1.44
N GLN A 235 -9.73 -18.16 -1.52
CA GLN A 235 -8.27 -18.31 -1.50
C GLN A 235 -7.73 -17.80 -0.16
N ASP A 236 -7.81 -18.64 0.88
CA ASP A 236 -7.50 -18.30 2.29
C ASP A 236 -6.14 -18.84 2.78
N SER A 237 -5.32 -19.36 1.86
CA SER A 237 -4.04 -19.98 2.20
C SER A 237 -2.94 -18.94 2.44
N PHE A 238 -2.07 -19.15 3.44
CA PHE A 238 -1.00 -18.19 3.75
C PHE A 238 0.07 -18.07 2.64
N LEU A 239 0.42 -19.19 1.99
CA LEU A 239 1.49 -19.26 0.98
C LEU A 239 0.98 -19.82 -0.34
N PHE A 240 0.71 -21.12 -0.34
CA PHE A 240 0.17 -21.86 -1.48
C PHE A 240 -0.92 -22.78 -0.95
N GLY A 241 -2.06 -22.79 -1.61
CA GLY A 241 -3.10 -23.75 -1.32
C GLY A 241 -4.13 -23.76 -2.42
N TYR A 242 -5.00 -24.75 -2.33
CA TYR A 242 -6.07 -24.93 -3.29
C TYR A 242 -7.25 -24.07 -2.89
N PRO A 243 -7.89 -23.36 -3.84
CA PRO A 243 -9.09 -22.62 -3.56
C PRO A 243 -10.20 -23.55 -3.07
N ARG A 244 -11.00 -23.08 -2.10
CA ARG A 244 -12.24 -23.76 -1.70
C ARG A 244 -13.39 -23.17 -2.51
N TYR A 245 -14.20 -24.04 -3.09
CA TYR A 245 -15.37 -23.65 -3.87
C TYR A 245 -16.65 -23.89 -3.06
N LEU A 246 -17.52 -22.89 -3.00
CA LEU A 246 -18.82 -22.97 -2.37
C LEU A 246 -19.85 -22.34 -3.29
N GLU A 247 -21.02 -22.95 -3.45
CA GLU A 247 -22.08 -22.39 -4.27
C GLU A 247 -23.35 -22.22 -3.45
N PHE A 248 -23.95 -21.03 -3.53
CA PHE A 248 -25.16 -20.68 -2.80
C PHE A 248 -26.13 -19.88 -3.66
N ILE A 249 -27.42 -19.96 -3.33
CA ILE A 249 -28.40 -18.98 -3.80
C ILE A 249 -28.17 -17.68 -3.03
N ASN A 250 -27.85 -16.62 -3.76
CA ASN A 250 -27.46 -15.33 -3.20
C ASN A 250 -28.48 -14.21 -3.48
N GLY A 251 -29.59 -14.55 -4.14
CA GLY A 251 -30.53 -13.56 -4.64
C GLY A 251 -31.77 -14.19 -5.27
N ALA A 252 -32.86 -13.42 -5.28
CA ALA A 252 -34.01 -13.68 -6.14
C ALA A 252 -34.46 -12.36 -6.78
N LEU A 253 -34.83 -12.44 -8.06
CA LEU A 253 -35.52 -11.37 -8.76
C LEU A 253 -36.98 -11.80 -8.96
N ILE A 254 -37.94 -11.03 -8.45
CA ILE A 254 -39.36 -11.34 -8.62
C ILE A 254 -40.00 -10.35 -9.59
N GLN A 255 -40.77 -10.89 -10.53
CA GLN A 255 -41.63 -10.14 -11.43
C GLN A 255 -43.08 -10.51 -11.17
N PRO A 256 -43.85 -9.64 -10.51
CA PRO A 256 -45.27 -9.87 -10.26
C PRO A 256 -46.10 -9.59 -11.51
N GLN A 257 -47.18 -10.36 -11.67
CA GLN A 257 -48.19 -10.21 -12.71
C GLN A 257 -49.56 -10.50 -12.10
N THR A 258 -50.59 -9.84 -12.59
CA THR A 258 -51.97 -10.07 -12.15
C THR A 258 -52.79 -10.52 -13.34
N ASN A 259 -53.45 -11.66 -13.21
CA ASN A 259 -54.32 -12.26 -14.21
C ASN A 259 -55.73 -12.42 -13.64
N SER A 260 -56.74 -12.56 -14.50
CA SER A 260 -58.08 -12.96 -14.06
C SER A 260 -58.08 -14.42 -13.57
N VAL A 261 -58.90 -14.74 -12.57
CA VAL A 261 -59.06 -16.13 -12.10
C VAL A 261 -59.51 -17.08 -13.21
N GLN A 262 -60.36 -16.63 -14.13
CA GLN A 262 -60.80 -17.45 -15.27
C GLN A 262 -59.63 -17.85 -16.19
N TYR A 263 -58.69 -16.93 -16.43
CA TYR A 263 -57.49 -17.22 -17.21
C TYR A 263 -56.62 -18.27 -16.52
N CYS A 264 -56.35 -18.12 -15.22
CA CYS A 264 -55.56 -19.10 -14.47
C CYS A 264 -56.25 -20.47 -14.42
N LYS A 265 -57.57 -20.50 -14.26
CA LYS A 265 -58.36 -21.74 -14.31
C LYS A 265 -58.25 -22.46 -15.65
N LEU A 266 -58.27 -21.73 -16.75
CA LEU A 266 -58.08 -22.31 -18.09
C LEU A 266 -56.63 -22.78 -18.34
N ALA A 267 -55.65 -22.05 -17.81
CA ALA A 267 -54.24 -22.36 -18.04
C ALA A 267 -53.72 -23.56 -17.23
N TYR A 268 -54.25 -23.77 -16.03
CA TYR A 268 -53.72 -24.75 -15.06
C TYR A 268 -54.78 -25.75 -14.54
N GLU A 269 -55.99 -25.71 -15.10
CA GLU A 269 -57.10 -26.63 -14.79
C GLU A 269 -57.51 -26.68 -13.30
N ASN A 270 -57.21 -25.62 -12.54
CA ASN A 270 -57.46 -25.55 -11.10
C ASN A 270 -57.91 -24.14 -10.67
N ASP A 271 -58.63 -24.05 -9.55
CA ASP A 271 -59.12 -22.76 -9.02
C ASP A 271 -58.01 -22.04 -8.24
N ILE A 272 -57.05 -21.48 -8.99
CA ILE A 272 -55.83 -20.85 -8.48
C ILE A 272 -56.05 -19.36 -8.24
N LEU A 273 -55.61 -18.89 -7.06
CA LEU A 273 -55.60 -17.46 -6.69
C LEU A 273 -54.18 -16.90 -6.61
N GLY A 274 -53.16 -17.76 -6.46
CA GLY A 274 -51.77 -17.38 -6.50
C GLY A 274 -50.91 -18.43 -7.20
N LEU A 275 -49.96 -17.99 -8.01
CA LEU A 275 -49.00 -18.84 -8.70
C LEU A 275 -47.60 -18.30 -8.49
N ILE A 276 -46.68 -19.13 -8.01
CA ILE A 276 -45.27 -18.75 -7.85
C ILE A 276 -44.46 -19.65 -8.78
N TYR A 277 -44.04 -19.08 -9.90
CA TYR A 277 -43.13 -19.73 -10.84
C TYR A 277 -41.70 -19.50 -10.36
N ILE A 278 -40.95 -20.57 -10.14
CA ILE A 278 -39.59 -20.53 -9.60
C ILE A 278 -38.65 -21.20 -10.58
N VAL A 279 -37.67 -20.43 -11.03
CA VAL A 279 -36.65 -20.86 -11.98
C VAL A 279 -35.29 -20.32 -11.55
N MET A 280 -34.23 -21.07 -11.82
CA MET A 280 -32.86 -20.59 -11.65
C MET A 280 -32.41 -19.86 -12.92
N LYS A 281 -31.76 -18.73 -12.73
CA LYS A 281 -31.19 -17.94 -13.83
C LYS A 281 -29.96 -18.66 -14.38
N GLY A 282 -29.88 -18.88 -15.69
CA GLY A 282 -28.79 -19.64 -16.31
C GLY A 282 -27.39 -19.01 -16.26
N ASN A 283 -27.27 -17.75 -15.82
CA ASN A 283 -25.98 -17.13 -15.56
C ASN A 283 -25.68 -17.14 -14.06
N GLN A 284 -24.41 -17.39 -13.74
CA GLN A 284 -23.94 -17.42 -12.36
C GLN A 284 -22.90 -16.34 -12.14
N ILE A 285 -22.93 -15.76 -10.95
CA ILE A 285 -21.88 -14.86 -10.50
C ILE A 285 -20.76 -15.72 -9.91
N LYS A 286 -19.50 -15.44 -10.26
CA LYS A 286 -18.33 -15.95 -9.57
C LYS A 286 -17.73 -14.83 -8.75
N THR A 287 -17.71 -14.98 -7.45
CA THR A 287 -17.02 -14.08 -6.52
C THR A 287 -15.74 -14.76 -6.02
N ILE A 288 -14.59 -14.15 -6.30
CA ILE A 288 -13.30 -14.62 -5.80
C ILE A 288 -12.90 -13.76 -4.61
N PHE A 289 -12.68 -14.40 -3.47
CA PHE A 289 -12.10 -13.81 -2.27
C PHE A 289 -10.63 -14.21 -2.17
N GLU A 290 -9.75 -13.27 -2.45
CA GLU A 290 -8.30 -13.44 -2.34
C GLU A 290 -7.81 -12.78 -1.04
N TYR A 291 -7.53 -13.60 -0.02
CA TYR A 291 -6.97 -13.12 1.24
C TYR A 291 -5.49 -12.80 1.09
N PRO A 292 -4.95 -11.80 1.82
CA PRO A 292 -3.56 -11.41 1.68
C PRO A 292 -2.61 -12.55 2.03
N HIS A 293 -1.83 -12.98 1.03
CA HIS A 293 -0.79 -13.98 1.18
C HIS A 293 0.46 -13.41 1.85
N ALA A 294 1.37 -14.29 2.28
CA ALA A 294 2.65 -13.92 2.87
C ALA A 294 3.45 -12.93 2.00
N GLY A 295 3.40 -13.10 0.67
CA GLY A 295 4.05 -12.18 -0.27
C GLY A 295 3.50 -10.76 -0.19
N ASP A 296 2.18 -10.61 -0.14
CA ASP A 296 1.50 -9.32 -0.01
C ASP A 296 1.80 -8.66 1.35
N LEU A 297 1.79 -9.44 2.43
CA LEU A 297 2.14 -8.95 3.77
C LEU A 297 3.59 -8.47 3.83
N LEU A 298 4.53 -9.26 3.30
CA LEU A 298 5.94 -8.92 3.27
C LEU A 298 6.22 -7.71 2.37
N ALA A 299 5.52 -7.58 1.24
CA ALA A 299 5.61 -6.41 0.39
C ALA A 299 5.12 -5.15 1.10
N ASN A 300 4.01 -5.22 1.83
CA ASN A 300 3.48 -4.10 2.60
C ASN A 300 4.44 -3.69 3.74
N ILE A 301 4.93 -4.67 4.52
CA ILE A 301 5.95 -4.45 5.55
C ILE A 301 7.21 -3.85 4.93
N GLY A 302 7.71 -4.43 3.85
CA GLY A 302 8.92 -4.00 3.16
C GLY A 302 8.82 -2.56 2.63
N SER A 303 7.67 -2.17 2.10
CA SER A 303 7.41 -0.81 1.61
C SER A 303 7.57 0.23 2.72
N ILE A 304 6.92 0.01 3.87
CA ILE A 304 6.98 0.95 5.00
C ILE A 304 8.35 0.96 5.66
N VAL A 305 8.98 -0.21 5.79
CA VAL A 305 10.36 -0.31 6.27
C VAL A 305 11.29 0.48 5.35
N SER A 306 11.18 0.34 4.02
CA SER A 306 11.96 1.10 3.06
C SER A 306 11.81 2.62 3.24
N VAL A 307 10.57 3.10 3.45
CA VAL A 307 10.30 4.52 3.73
C VAL A 307 10.98 4.97 5.03
N LEU A 308 10.91 4.18 6.11
CA LEU A 308 11.62 4.48 7.36
C LEU A 308 13.13 4.54 7.16
N PHE A 309 13.67 3.64 6.32
CA PHE A 309 15.08 3.63 5.96
C PHE A 309 15.50 4.83 5.09
N MET A 310 14.59 5.61 4.49
CA MET A 310 14.95 6.87 3.83
C MET A 310 15.52 7.91 4.80
N ILE A 311 15.15 7.86 6.10
CA ILE A 311 15.71 8.72 7.15
C ILE A 311 17.25 8.56 7.24
N LYS A 312 17.79 7.43 6.78
CA LYS A 312 19.23 7.21 6.58
C LYS A 312 19.92 8.40 5.93
N HIS A 313 19.34 9.00 4.90
CA HIS A 313 19.98 10.08 4.15
C HIS A 313 20.23 11.31 5.05
N ILE A 314 19.25 11.65 5.88
CA ILE A 314 19.37 12.74 6.85
C ILE A 314 20.47 12.41 7.88
N ILE A 315 20.52 11.17 8.36
CA ILE A 315 21.53 10.74 9.34
C ILE A 315 22.94 10.76 8.74
N ILE A 316 23.10 10.36 7.48
CA ILE A 316 24.39 10.44 6.77
C ILE A 316 24.86 11.89 6.71
N ILE A 317 23.99 12.83 6.29
CA ILE A 317 24.33 14.26 6.23
C ILE A 317 24.74 14.78 7.63
N ILE A 318 24.01 14.39 8.68
CA ILE A 318 24.34 14.76 10.06
C ILE A 318 25.69 14.16 10.49
N ASN A 319 25.94 12.90 10.14
CA ASN A 319 27.18 12.19 10.44
C ASN A 319 28.37 12.83 9.71
N GLU A 320 28.22 13.23 8.45
CA GLU A 320 29.20 14.00 7.69
C GLU A 320 29.49 15.36 8.33
N TYR A 321 28.46 16.09 8.74
CA TYR A 321 28.63 17.35 9.46
C TYR A 321 29.42 17.17 10.76
N TYR A 322 29.07 16.18 11.59
CA TYR A 322 29.81 15.90 12.82
C TYR A 322 31.24 15.44 12.58
N LEU A 323 31.47 14.67 11.53
CA LEU A 323 32.80 14.25 11.11
C LEU A 323 33.64 15.47 10.72
N ASN A 324 33.13 16.35 9.85
CA ASN A 324 33.82 17.56 9.43
C ASN A 324 34.16 18.46 10.63
N GLN A 325 33.20 18.67 11.55
CA GLN A 325 33.45 19.42 12.78
C GLN A 325 34.52 18.77 13.67
N LYS A 326 34.56 17.43 13.74
CA LYS A 326 35.58 16.69 14.48
C LYS A 326 36.97 16.88 13.86
N ILE A 327 37.09 16.76 12.53
CA ILE A 327 38.35 16.97 11.81
C ILE A 327 38.83 18.40 12.00
N LEU A 328 37.97 19.39 11.79
CA LEU A 328 38.29 20.80 11.98
C LEU A 328 38.79 21.07 13.40
N ASN A 329 38.09 20.55 14.41
CA ASN A 329 38.53 20.71 15.80
C ASN A 329 39.90 20.05 16.07
N GLN A 330 40.16 18.86 15.52
CA GLN A 330 41.47 18.21 15.64
C GLN A 330 42.57 19.02 14.96
N LEU A 331 42.28 19.60 13.80
CA LEU A 331 43.22 20.41 13.04
C LEU A 331 43.50 21.74 13.77
N ILE A 332 42.48 22.39 14.33
CA ILE A 332 42.65 23.57 15.19
C ILE A 332 43.51 23.22 16.40
N GLN A 333 43.29 22.08 17.07
CA GLN A 333 44.09 21.63 18.21
C GLN A 333 45.55 21.30 17.83
N PHE A 334 45.81 20.98 16.56
CA PHE A 334 47.16 20.75 16.06
C PHE A 334 47.91 22.08 15.87
N TYR A 335 47.29 23.06 15.23
CA TYR A 335 47.90 24.39 15.00
C TYR A 335 47.90 25.28 16.26
N TYR A 336 46.93 25.11 17.14
CA TYR A 336 46.77 25.86 18.39
C TYR A 336 46.67 24.89 19.58
N PRO A 337 47.80 24.45 20.16
CA PRO A 337 47.81 23.48 21.25
C PRO A 337 47.04 23.94 22.49
N GLU A 338 46.98 25.26 22.74
CA GLU A 338 46.22 25.87 23.83
C GLU A 338 44.70 25.64 23.71
N PHE A 339 44.22 25.41 22.50
CA PHE A 339 42.82 25.09 22.22
C PHE A 339 42.37 23.77 22.87
N LYS A 340 43.30 22.87 23.20
CA LYS A 340 43.02 21.64 23.97
C LYS A 340 42.53 21.93 25.39
N LYS A 341 42.84 23.12 25.94
CA LYS A 341 42.47 23.55 27.29
C LYS A 341 41.20 24.42 27.32
N VAL A 342 40.59 24.66 26.15
CA VAL A 342 39.33 25.41 26.03
C VAL A 342 38.16 24.48 26.28
N THR A 343 37.28 24.87 27.20
CA THR A 343 35.98 24.19 27.41
C THR A 343 34.85 25.09 26.93
N ILE A 344 34.10 24.61 25.94
CA ILE A 344 32.98 25.33 25.33
C ILE A 344 31.68 24.74 25.85
N GLN A 345 30.91 25.50 26.61
CA GLN A 345 29.57 25.12 27.05
C GLN A 345 28.53 25.67 26.08
N LYS A 346 27.77 24.77 25.46
CA LYS A 346 26.70 25.12 24.52
C LYS A 346 25.33 24.78 25.13
N ASN A 347 24.31 25.56 24.78
CA ASN A 347 22.92 25.22 25.14
C ASN A 347 22.32 24.16 24.19
N TRP A 348 21.08 23.74 24.45
CA TRP A 348 20.34 22.79 23.61
C TRP A 348 20.11 23.28 22.16
N ARG A 349 20.16 24.60 21.92
CA ARG A 349 20.15 25.23 20.58
C ARG A 349 21.54 25.41 19.97
N GLN A 350 22.57 24.76 20.51
CA GLN A 350 23.97 24.84 20.10
C GLN A 350 24.64 26.23 20.19
N LYS A 351 24.02 27.22 20.85
CA LYS A 351 24.65 28.52 21.11
C LYS A 351 25.67 28.41 22.24
N THR A 352 26.86 28.97 22.06
CA THR A 352 27.89 29.05 23.10
C THR A 352 27.44 29.98 24.21
N VAL A 353 27.28 29.45 25.42
CA VAL A 353 26.84 30.19 26.61
C VAL A 353 28.04 30.65 27.43
N LYS A 354 29.10 29.82 27.50
CA LYS A 354 30.28 30.09 28.30
C LYS A 354 31.51 29.42 27.70
N VAL A 355 32.64 30.13 27.72
CA VAL A 355 33.94 29.64 27.26
C VAL A 355 34.94 29.83 28.38
N VAL A 356 35.59 28.74 28.80
CA VAL A 356 36.61 28.79 29.86
C VAL A 356 37.95 28.34 29.27
N LEU A 357 38.95 29.22 29.34
CA LEU A 357 40.34 28.94 29.00
C LEU A 357 41.16 28.95 30.29
N ASN A 358 41.76 27.81 30.65
CA ASN A 358 42.61 27.69 31.85
C ASN A 358 41.98 28.25 33.15
N LYS A 359 40.68 28.03 33.35
CA LYS A 359 39.85 28.52 34.49
C LYS A 359 39.45 30.01 34.44
N TYR A 360 39.85 30.76 33.41
CA TYR A 360 39.38 32.12 33.17
C TYR A 360 38.21 32.13 32.18
N GLU A 361 37.17 32.91 32.49
CA GLU A 361 36.09 33.18 31.54
C GLU A 361 36.60 34.10 30.45
N VAL A 362 36.41 33.69 29.20
CA VAL A 362 36.74 34.48 28.01
C VAL A 362 35.46 35.12 27.50
N ASP A 363 35.54 36.35 26.99
CA ASP A 363 34.39 36.98 26.35
C ASP A 363 33.88 36.11 25.19
N VAL A 364 32.60 35.78 25.26
CA VAL A 364 31.92 34.89 24.32
C VAL A 364 31.89 35.51 22.92
N LYS A 365 31.81 36.85 22.80
CA LYS A 365 31.76 37.53 21.50
C LYS A 365 33.12 37.48 20.80
N GLU A 366 34.18 37.85 21.50
CA GLU A 366 35.55 37.79 20.97
C GLU A 366 35.95 36.36 20.60
N PHE A 367 35.63 35.39 21.46
CA PHE A 367 35.89 33.98 21.16
C PHE A 367 35.13 33.50 19.93
N GLN A 368 33.86 33.89 19.75
CA GLN A 368 33.08 33.51 18.56
C GLN A 368 33.69 34.06 17.27
N GLN A 369 34.16 35.31 17.27
CA GLN A 369 34.81 35.92 16.12
C GLN A 369 36.13 35.23 15.79
N PHE A 370 36.97 34.98 16.81
CA PHE A 370 38.21 34.22 16.65
C PHE A 370 37.95 32.81 16.13
N HIS A 371 37.03 32.08 16.77
CA HIS A 371 36.69 30.71 16.40
C HIS A 371 36.19 30.60 14.97
N LYS A 372 35.33 31.52 14.53
CA LYS A 372 34.84 31.56 13.15
C LYS A 372 35.99 31.80 12.17
N LYS A 373 36.85 32.79 12.44
CA LYS A 373 38.02 33.09 11.59
C LYS A 373 38.95 31.89 11.45
N VAL A 374 39.27 31.23 12.57
CA VAL A 374 40.14 30.04 12.58
C VAL A 374 39.46 28.88 11.88
N GLN A 375 38.16 28.65 12.08
CA GLN A 375 37.42 27.60 11.37
C GLN A 375 37.45 27.80 9.85
N ASP A 376 37.18 29.02 9.37
CA ASP A 376 37.20 29.35 7.94
C ASP A 376 38.60 29.12 7.35
N GLN A 377 39.65 29.54 8.06
CA GLN A 377 41.04 29.29 7.65
C GLN A 377 41.38 27.79 7.61
N MET A 378 40.94 27.02 8.60
CA MET A 378 41.20 25.58 8.67
C MET A 378 40.40 24.80 7.63
N GLN A 379 39.18 25.23 7.30
CA GLN A 379 38.38 24.64 6.24
C GLN A 379 39.02 24.87 4.87
N ASN A 380 39.51 26.08 4.60
CA ASN A 380 40.28 26.36 3.38
C ASN A 380 41.56 25.52 3.30
N LYS A 381 42.25 25.34 4.43
CA LYS A 381 43.46 24.50 4.49
C LYS A 381 43.19 23.01 4.25
N LEU A 382 42.03 22.52 4.66
CA LEU A 382 41.60 21.13 4.48
C LEU A 382 41.05 20.86 3.06
N SER A 383 40.93 21.88 2.21
CA SER A 383 40.54 21.69 0.81
C SER A 383 41.52 20.78 0.10
N TYR A 384 41.01 19.89 -0.74
CA TYR A 384 41.81 18.94 -1.52
C TYR A 384 42.91 19.64 -2.31
N LEU A 385 42.59 20.79 -2.93
CA LEU A 385 43.56 21.60 -3.68
C LEU A 385 44.71 22.10 -2.78
N ASN A 386 44.40 22.53 -1.57
CA ASN A 386 45.41 23.02 -0.64
C ASN A 386 46.26 21.89 -0.06
N LEU A 387 45.65 20.72 0.22
CA LEU A 387 46.39 19.52 0.62
C LEU A 387 47.35 19.05 -0.47
N LEU A 388 46.91 19.04 -1.73
CA LEU A 388 47.73 18.66 -2.89
C LEU A 388 48.87 19.67 -3.10
N TYR A 389 48.58 20.97 -2.94
CA TYR A 389 49.59 22.02 -2.99
C TYR A 389 50.63 21.91 -1.86
N GLU A 390 50.23 21.66 -0.62
CA GLU A 390 51.18 21.48 0.49
C GLU A 390 51.99 20.18 0.34
N MET A 391 51.38 19.11 -0.17
CA MET A 391 52.11 17.88 -0.52
C MET A 391 53.13 18.12 -1.63
N SER A 392 52.77 18.85 -2.69
CA SER A 392 53.71 19.19 -3.76
C SER A 392 54.84 20.08 -3.25
N ARG A 393 54.53 21.05 -2.38
CA ARG A 393 55.52 21.89 -1.71
C ARG A 393 56.47 21.09 -0.83
N ILE A 394 55.95 20.17 -0.01
CA ILE A 394 56.78 19.26 0.80
C ILE A 394 57.62 18.37 -0.10
N TYR A 395 57.05 17.83 -1.18
CA TYR A 395 57.79 17.05 -2.17
C TYR A 395 58.94 17.87 -2.79
N PHE A 396 58.70 19.13 -3.16
CA PHE A 396 59.75 20.05 -3.62
C PHE A 396 60.77 20.36 -2.53
N ILE A 397 60.37 20.54 -1.27
CA ILE A 397 61.30 20.75 -0.14
C ILE A 397 62.18 19.50 0.09
N ILE A 398 61.59 18.30 0.06
CA ILE A 398 62.31 17.03 0.19
C ILE A 398 63.24 16.81 -1.00
N ARG A 399 62.80 17.13 -2.23
CA ARG A 399 63.62 17.06 -3.45
C ARG A 399 64.73 18.13 -3.45
N SER A 400 64.46 19.32 -2.90
CA SER A 400 65.40 20.44 -2.75
C SER A 400 66.29 20.38 -1.50
N PHE A 401 66.30 19.25 -0.77
CA PHE A 401 67.44 18.93 0.09
C PHE A 401 68.77 18.76 -0.68
N LYS A 402 68.77 18.99 -2.00
CA LYS A 402 69.92 19.50 -2.75
C LYS A 402 69.91 21.04 -2.83
N PHE A 403 70.93 21.64 -2.19
CA PHE A 403 71.42 23.03 -2.26
C PHE A 403 70.41 24.21 -2.13
N ARG A 404 70.73 25.11 -1.18
CA ARG A 404 70.01 26.33 -0.77
C ARG A 404 69.56 27.28 -1.88
N ASP A 405 70.17 27.21 -3.06
CA ASP A 405 69.91 28.13 -4.18
C ASP A 405 68.68 27.76 -5.02
N GLU A 406 68.23 26.50 -5.00
CA GLU A 406 66.98 26.09 -5.68
C GLU A 406 65.72 26.49 -4.90
N LEU A 407 65.83 26.61 -3.57
CA LEU A 407 64.76 27.09 -2.69
C LEU A 407 64.36 28.55 -2.99
N LYS A 408 65.32 29.39 -3.40
CA LYS A 408 65.02 30.75 -3.89
C LYS A 408 64.32 30.74 -5.26
N LYS A 409 64.53 29.72 -6.09
CA LYS A 409 63.88 29.56 -7.39
C LYS A 409 62.45 29.02 -7.27
N SER A 410 62.14 28.16 -6.30
CA SER A 410 60.76 27.69 -6.08
C SER A 410 59.81 28.82 -5.64
N HIS A 411 60.33 29.83 -4.94
CA HIS A 411 59.59 31.07 -4.65
C HIS A 411 59.35 31.95 -5.90
N GLN A 412 60.04 31.70 -7.01
CA GLN A 412 59.91 32.44 -8.29
C GLN A 412 59.03 31.72 -9.32
N VAL A 413 58.66 30.45 -9.09
CA VAL A 413 57.67 29.73 -9.90
C VAL A 413 56.27 30.05 -9.34
N GLY A 414 55.90 31.33 -9.38
CA GLY A 414 54.52 31.76 -9.28
C GLY A 414 53.92 31.90 -10.68
N ILE A 415 52.62 31.63 -10.82
CA ILE A 415 51.89 31.85 -12.06
C ILE A 415 52.03 33.33 -12.44
N LYS A 416 52.66 33.61 -13.59
CA LYS A 416 52.78 34.99 -14.10
C LYS A 416 51.40 35.53 -14.43
N ILE A 417 51.00 36.63 -13.78
CA ILE A 417 49.84 37.41 -14.17
C ILE A 417 50.15 38.04 -15.54
N ASN A 418 49.48 37.57 -16.58
CA ASN A 418 49.59 38.13 -17.92
C ASN A 418 48.64 39.32 -18.02
N LEU A 419 49.05 40.47 -17.48
CA LEU A 419 48.38 41.75 -17.74
C LEU A 419 48.83 42.23 -19.13
N SER A 420 47.92 42.14 -20.09
CA SER A 420 48.05 42.75 -21.41
C SER A 420 48.32 44.25 -21.26
N GLN A 421 49.58 44.65 -21.41
CA GLN A 421 49.96 46.05 -21.54
C GLN A 421 49.39 46.61 -22.83
N SER A 422 48.42 47.51 -22.71
CA SER A 422 48.06 48.43 -23.78
C SER A 422 48.58 49.83 -23.44
N LYS A 423 49.49 50.30 -24.30
CA LYS A 423 49.83 51.69 -24.70
C LYS A 423 50.20 52.72 -23.61
N MET A 424 51.45 53.19 -23.68
CA MET A 424 51.89 54.54 -24.13
C MET A 424 53.40 54.69 -23.76
N MET A 425 54.31 54.82 -24.74
CA MET A 425 55.01 56.08 -25.14
C MET A 425 55.47 56.97 -23.95
N ALA A 426 56.68 57.50 -23.83
CA ALA A 426 57.89 57.56 -24.67
C ALA A 426 59.07 58.06 -23.79
N ASP A 427 60.30 57.83 -24.26
CA ASP A 427 61.56 58.55 -24.07
C ASP A 427 62.07 58.93 -22.66
N SER A 428 63.24 58.37 -22.31
CA SER A 428 64.50 59.12 -22.44
C SER A 428 65.72 58.28 -22.08
N ASN A 429 66.76 58.48 -22.89
CA ASN A 429 68.09 57.86 -22.82
C ASN A 429 68.82 58.11 -21.49
N LEU A 430 69.59 57.12 -21.02
CA LEU A 430 70.98 57.32 -20.62
C LEU A 430 71.72 55.97 -20.40
N ASN A 431 72.81 55.84 -21.14
CA ASN A 431 73.86 54.83 -21.11
C ASN A 431 74.26 54.33 -19.72
N SER A 432 74.51 53.02 -19.61
CA SER A 432 75.84 52.53 -19.19
C SER A 432 76.04 51.06 -19.55
N ASN A 433 77.17 50.82 -20.22
CA ASN A 433 77.75 49.54 -20.58
C ASN A 433 78.31 48.80 -19.34
N TRP A 434 78.84 47.60 -19.60
CA TRP A 434 79.67 46.72 -18.75
C TRP A 434 78.83 45.70 -17.93
N THR A 435 79.01 44.39 -18.01
CA THR A 435 80.03 43.54 -18.65
C THR A 435 79.52 42.10 -18.71
N ASN A 436 79.88 41.41 -19.80
CA ASN A 436 79.89 39.96 -19.93
C ASN A 436 80.63 39.28 -18.76
N ARG A 437 80.01 38.26 -18.17
CA ARG A 437 80.73 37.07 -17.70
C ARG A 437 79.92 35.81 -17.96
N SER A 438 80.34 35.12 -19.00
CA SER A 438 80.09 33.73 -19.33
C SER A 438 80.76 32.80 -18.32
N SER A 439 79.98 31.88 -17.75
CA SER A 439 80.43 30.55 -17.29
C SER A 439 79.14 29.72 -17.06
N GLN A 440 78.61 29.06 -18.10
CA GLN A 440 78.90 27.67 -18.48
C GLN A 440 78.81 26.66 -17.32
N PHE A 441 77.85 25.74 -17.51
CA PHE A 441 77.51 24.51 -16.79
C PHE A 441 76.80 24.63 -15.44
N PHE A 442 75.46 24.48 -15.47
CA PHE A 442 74.76 23.45 -14.69
C PHE A 442 73.49 22.99 -15.44
N SER A 443 73.30 21.67 -15.41
CA SER A 443 72.27 20.84 -16.02
C SER A 443 70.88 21.46 -16.17
N GLN A 444 70.41 21.54 -17.42
CA GLN A 444 68.99 21.66 -17.76
C GLN A 444 68.24 20.45 -17.18
N LEU A 445 67.12 20.69 -16.52
CA LEU A 445 66.09 19.69 -16.31
C LEU A 445 65.61 19.24 -17.70
N ASN A 446 65.57 17.92 -17.94
CA ASN A 446 65.08 17.34 -19.20
C ASN A 446 63.62 17.72 -19.43
N ASP A 447 63.26 17.89 -20.70
CA ASP A 447 61.91 18.22 -21.17
C ASP A 447 60.83 17.22 -20.71
N GLU A 448 61.22 16.00 -20.31
CA GLU A 448 60.32 14.97 -19.75
C GLU A 448 59.71 15.36 -18.39
N ASP A 449 60.36 16.21 -17.59
CA ASP A 449 59.81 16.72 -16.32
C ASP A 449 58.87 17.93 -16.54
N ALA A 450 58.97 18.61 -17.70
CA ALA A 450 58.10 19.73 -18.08
C ALA A 450 56.76 19.24 -18.67
N ASP A 451 56.76 18.10 -19.35
CA ASP A 451 55.56 17.49 -19.93
C ASP A 451 54.62 16.84 -18.90
N LEU A 452 55.12 16.51 -17.70
CA LEU A 452 54.29 16.05 -16.57
C LEU A 452 53.44 17.18 -15.95
N LEU A 453 53.72 18.45 -16.27
CA LEU A 453 53.05 19.63 -15.71
C LEU A 453 52.39 20.53 -16.79
N SER A 454 52.57 20.25 -18.08
CA SER A 454 51.91 20.98 -19.16
C SER A 454 50.60 20.29 -19.54
N LEU A 455 49.49 20.73 -18.93
CA LEU A 455 48.16 20.49 -19.49
C LEU A 455 47.98 21.36 -20.75
N SER A 456 48.57 20.95 -21.87
CA SER A 456 48.27 21.54 -23.18
C SER A 456 48.50 20.57 -24.35
N ASN A 457 47.52 19.71 -24.59
CA ASN A 457 46.83 19.54 -25.89
C ASN A 457 46.20 18.15 -26.02
N LYS A 458 44.97 18.02 -25.52
CA LYS A 458 43.95 17.19 -26.18
C LYS A 458 42.72 18.07 -26.41
N ALA A 459 42.79 18.88 -27.47
CA ALA A 459 41.60 19.37 -28.13
C ALA A 459 41.00 18.21 -28.96
N LYS A 460 40.03 17.50 -28.39
CA LYS A 460 38.92 16.89 -29.15
C LYS A 460 37.66 16.98 -28.28
N GLU A 461 36.81 17.90 -28.72
CA GLU A 461 35.37 18.06 -28.47
C GLU A 461 34.70 17.09 -27.50
N VAL A 462 34.25 17.61 -26.35
CA VAL A 462 32.93 17.31 -25.80
C VAL A 462 32.39 18.59 -25.15
N GLN A 463 31.28 19.10 -25.68
CA GLN A 463 30.49 20.17 -25.08
C GLN A 463 29.93 19.72 -23.73
N LEU A 464 30.33 20.37 -22.64
CA LEU A 464 29.57 20.40 -21.40
C LEU A 464 29.65 21.83 -20.85
N SER A 465 28.60 22.60 -21.08
CA SER A 465 28.36 23.88 -20.42
C SER A 465 28.14 23.64 -18.93
N VAL A 466 29.08 24.07 -18.10
CA VAL A 466 28.85 24.25 -16.65
C VAL A 466 28.45 25.72 -16.46
N PRO A 467 27.30 26.01 -15.80
CA PRO A 467 26.82 27.36 -15.62
C PRO A 467 27.59 28.11 -14.51
N ASP A 468 27.92 29.37 -14.80
CA ASP A 468 28.23 30.48 -13.91
C ASP A 468 29.08 30.18 -12.66
N GLU A 469 30.41 30.16 -12.84
CA GLU A 469 31.32 30.47 -11.74
C GLU A 469 31.13 31.93 -11.31
N ILE A 470 30.59 32.11 -10.11
CA ILE A 470 30.61 33.39 -9.41
C ILE A 470 32.07 33.72 -9.11
N CYS A 471 32.64 34.68 -9.83
CA CYS A 471 33.93 35.29 -9.50
C CYS A 471 33.83 35.95 -8.11
N ILE A 472 34.35 35.28 -7.08
CA ILE A 472 34.63 35.93 -5.80
C ILE A 472 35.96 36.66 -5.96
N GLU A 473 35.87 37.95 -6.26
CA GLU A 473 36.96 38.93 -6.24
C GLU A 473 37.49 39.12 -4.80
N LYS A 474 38.21 38.13 -4.25
CA LYS A 474 39.10 38.34 -3.10
C LYS A 474 40.38 37.53 -3.29
N ASP A 475 41.46 38.28 -3.43
CA ASP A 475 42.80 37.80 -3.74
C ASP A 475 43.27 36.71 -2.76
N PHE A 476 43.60 35.53 -3.30
CA PHE A 476 44.08 34.35 -2.57
C PHE A 476 45.33 34.65 -1.72
N TYR A 477 46.11 35.66 -2.14
CA TYR A 477 47.31 36.12 -1.44
C TYR A 477 47.02 36.90 -0.15
N GLU A 478 45.99 37.75 -0.14
CA GLU A 478 45.61 38.53 1.04
C GLU A 478 45.10 37.61 2.17
N ASN A 479 44.42 36.52 1.81
CA ASN A 479 43.88 35.57 2.78
C ASN A 479 44.93 34.67 3.47
N ASN A 480 46.13 34.54 2.90
CA ASN A 480 47.18 33.65 3.38
C ASN A 480 48.42 34.38 3.94
N LYS A 481 48.39 35.73 3.98
CA LYS A 481 49.45 36.52 4.58
C LYS A 481 49.39 36.42 6.11
N ILE A 482 50.47 35.91 6.70
CA ILE A 482 50.69 35.93 8.15
C ILE A 482 51.12 37.36 8.51
N SER A 483 50.34 38.03 9.36
CA SER A 483 50.76 39.19 10.16
C SER A 483 51.10 38.73 11.57
#